data_AF-A0A528X8N6-F1
#
_entry.id   AF-A0A528X8N6-F1
#
_cell.length_a   1.000
_cell.length_b   1.000
_cell.length_c   1.000
_cell.angle_alpha   90.00
_cell.angle_beta   90.00
_cell.angle_gamma   90.00
#
_symmetry.space_group_name_H-M   'P 1'
#
loop_
_entity.id
_entity.type
_entity.pdbx_description
1 polymer ?
#
loop_
_entity_poly.entity_id
_entity_poly.type
_entity_poly.pdbx_seq_one_letter_code
_entity_poly.pdbx_strand_id
1 'polypeptide(L)'
;MASESDRIARAGDYMFGLMDDRERERAERDLQIDPVFRDAVVRLAERMHVFDRAGSSDGAIDSRWQLITQRIAELPQMRLASVGGNVGDGKAKSPAVIHRLERPPYGVGLHNRGGRRGTVIAIALVAAFALGYLAGTWSVDGVLLP
;
A
#
# COMPACT_ATOMS: atom_id res chain seq x y z
N MET A 1 7.08 28.07 15.61
CA MET A 1 6.99 27.76 14.17
C MET A 1 7.51 26.36 13.97
N ALA A 2 6.80 25.48 13.24
CA ALA A 2 7.30 24.14 12.96
C ALA A 2 8.65 24.24 12.25
N SER A 3 9.63 23.45 12.69
CA SER A 3 10.98 23.49 12.13
C SER A 3 10.97 22.95 10.70
N GLU A 4 11.97 23.31 9.90
CA GLU A 4 12.14 22.76 8.56
C GLU A 4 12.28 21.23 8.59
N SER A 5 12.95 20.72 9.61
CA SER A 5 13.09 19.29 9.88
C SER A 5 11.74 18.59 10.07
N ASP A 6 10.82 19.21 10.83
CA ASP A 6 9.48 18.65 11.05
C ASP A 6 8.66 18.61 9.75
N ARG A 7 8.85 19.60 8.88
CA ARG A 7 8.21 19.63 7.55
C ARG A 7 8.74 18.52 6.64
N ILE A 8 10.05 18.30 6.64
CA ILE A 8 10.68 17.23 5.86
C ILE A 8 10.23 15.85 6.38
N ALA A 9 10.22 15.65 7.71
CA ALA A 9 9.74 14.41 8.31
C ALA A 9 8.29 14.13 7.91
N ARG A 10 7.41 15.14 8.02
CA ARG A 10 6.00 15.05 7.65
C ARG A 10 5.79 14.80 6.15
N ALA A 11 6.58 15.43 5.27
CA ALA A 11 6.54 15.18 3.83
C ALA A 11 6.98 13.75 3.49
N GLY A 12 7.98 13.24 4.22
CA GLY A 12 8.40 11.83 4.15
C GLY A 12 7.28 10.88 4.57
N ASP A 13 6.67 11.11 5.72
CA ASP A 13 5.56 10.28 6.22
C ASP A 13 4.39 10.26 5.22
N TYR A 14 4.10 11.40 4.59
CA TYR A 14 3.09 11.48 3.53
C TYR A 14 3.46 10.66 2.29
N MET A 15 4.67 10.84 1.76
CA MET A 15 5.11 10.21 0.50
C MET A 15 5.30 8.70 0.63
N PHE A 16 5.79 8.23 1.79
CA PHE A 16 5.94 6.80 2.07
C PHE A 16 4.64 6.14 2.58
N GLY A 17 3.54 6.88 2.67
CA GLY A 17 2.25 6.37 3.11
C GLY A 17 2.24 5.90 4.57
N LEU A 18 3.05 6.53 5.42
CA LEU A 18 3.15 6.23 6.85
C LEU A 18 2.12 7.01 7.70
N MET A 19 1.42 7.96 7.08
CA MET A 19 0.33 8.72 7.72
C MET A 19 -0.96 7.91 7.86
N ASP A 20 -1.65 8.13 8.99
CA ASP A 20 -3.05 7.75 9.17
C ASP A 20 -3.96 8.43 8.13
N ASP A 21 -5.12 7.83 7.83
CA ASP A 21 -6.11 8.35 6.89
C ASP A 21 -6.53 9.78 7.23
N ARG A 22 -6.72 10.13 8.50
CA ARG A 22 -7.10 11.50 8.88
C ARG A 22 -5.97 12.51 8.68
N GLU A 23 -4.74 12.08 8.93
CA GLU A 23 -3.55 12.91 8.73
C GLU A 23 -3.28 13.10 7.24
N ARG A 24 -3.49 12.03 6.45
CA ARG A 24 -3.41 12.05 4.99
C ARG A 24 -4.45 12.99 4.38
N GLU A 25 -5.73 12.90 4.77
CA GLU A 25 -6.77 13.83 4.27
C GLU A 25 -6.43 15.30 4.59
N ARG A 26 -5.80 15.55 5.74
CA ARG A 26 -5.30 16.87 6.09
C ARG A 26 -4.12 17.26 5.20
N ALA A 27 -3.15 16.37 4.99
CA ALA A 27 -2.01 16.60 4.12
C ALA A 27 -2.43 16.84 2.64
N GLU A 28 -3.45 16.15 2.15
CA GLU A 28 -4.01 16.35 0.80
C GLU A 28 -4.68 17.72 0.62
N ARG A 29 -5.29 18.26 1.68
CA ARG A 29 -5.74 19.66 1.71
C ARG A 29 -4.55 20.62 1.83
N ASP A 30 -3.58 20.31 2.67
CA ASP A 30 -2.39 21.13 2.87
C ASP A 30 -1.55 21.25 1.58
N LEU A 31 -1.53 20.23 0.71
CA LEU A 31 -0.89 20.34 -0.61
C LEU A 31 -1.49 21.45 -1.50
N GLN A 32 -2.78 21.73 -1.35
CA GLN A 32 -3.48 22.75 -2.11
C GLN A 32 -3.30 24.14 -1.48
N ILE A 33 -3.23 24.20 -0.14
CA ILE A 33 -3.30 25.43 0.64
C ILE A 33 -1.90 25.95 1.04
N ASP A 34 -0.98 25.06 1.40
CA ASP A 34 0.35 25.38 1.93
C ASP A 34 1.44 25.19 0.85
N PRO A 35 1.99 26.28 0.29
CA PRO A 35 3.03 26.21 -0.72
C PRO A 35 4.36 25.66 -0.17
N VAL A 36 4.65 25.81 1.12
CA VAL A 36 5.90 25.37 1.74
C VAL A 36 5.90 23.86 1.91
N PHE A 37 4.78 23.29 2.36
CA PHE A 37 4.61 21.84 2.44
C PHE A 37 4.70 21.19 1.06
N ARG A 38 4.04 21.79 0.05
CA ARG A 38 4.12 21.32 -1.34
C ARG A 38 5.57 21.29 -1.85
N ASP A 39 6.34 22.35 -1.61
CA ASP A 39 7.74 22.42 -2.03
C ASP A 39 8.61 21.35 -1.35
N ALA A 40 8.38 21.08 -0.06
CA ALA A 40 9.06 20.01 0.66
C ALA A 40 8.79 18.62 0.05
N VAL A 41 7.53 18.34 -0.33
CA VAL A 41 7.16 17.08 -1.01
C VAL A 41 7.83 16.97 -2.39
N VAL A 42 7.80 18.05 -3.19
CA VAL A 42 8.44 18.08 -4.53
C VAL A 42 9.95 17.84 -4.43
N ARG A 43 10.63 18.57 -3.55
CA ARG A 43 12.08 18.45 -3.35
C ARG A 43 12.48 17.04 -2.89
N LEU A 44 11.66 16.43 -2.04
CA LEU A 44 11.88 15.06 -1.59
C LEU A 44 11.66 14.05 -2.73
N ALA A 45 10.63 14.24 -3.55
CA ALA A 45 10.37 13.40 -4.72
C ALA A 45 11.48 13.50 -5.78
N GLU A 46 11.98 14.71 -6.05
CA GLU A 46 13.14 14.93 -6.93
C GLU A 46 14.38 14.20 -6.44
N ARG A 47 14.65 14.27 -5.13
CA ARG A 47 15.76 13.52 -4.51
C ARG A 47 15.61 12.01 -4.72
N MET A 48 14.39 11.47 -4.65
CA MET A 48 14.15 10.06 -4.94
C MET A 48 14.32 9.72 -6.43
N HIS A 49 13.87 10.59 -7.32
CA HIS A 49 14.01 10.39 -8.76
C HIS A 49 15.47 10.32 -9.21
N VAL A 50 16.37 11.05 -8.53
CA VAL A 50 17.83 10.96 -8.78
C VAL A 50 18.38 9.55 -8.48
N PHE A 51 17.85 8.85 -7.47
CA PHE A 51 18.27 7.48 -7.17
C PHE A 51 17.80 6.48 -8.23
N ASP A 52 16.63 6.72 -8.84
CA ASP A 52 16.08 5.87 -9.90
C ASP A 52 16.85 6.02 -11.23
N ARG A 53 17.21 7.25 -11.59
CA ARG A 53 17.95 7.56 -12.82
C ARG A 53 19.36 6.95 -12.86
N ALA A 54 20.01 6.76 -11.72
CA ALA A 54 21.32 6.09 -11.65
C ALA A 54 21.25 4.59 -11.99
N GLY A 55 20.04 4.00 -12.01
CA GLY A 55 19.80 2.58 -12.24
C GLY A 55 19.51 2.18 -13.70
N SER A 56 19.07 3.09 -14.57
CA SER A 56 18.28 2.79 -15.78
C SER A 56 19.00 2.19 -17.00
N SER A 57 20.08 1.41 -16.83
CA SER A 57 20.52 0.47 -17.85
C SER A 57 19.87 -0.89 -17.57
N ASP A 58 18.75 -1.14 -18.23
CA ASP A 58 17.85 -2.27 -18.03
C ASP A 58 18.59 -3.63 -17.94
N GLY A 59 19.60 -3.86 -18.79
CA GLY A 59 20.43 -5.07 -18.75
C GLY A 59 21.46 -5.16 -17.61
N ALA A 60 21.85 -4.02 -17.00
CA ALA A 60 22.76 -4.01 -15.86
C ALA A 60 22.02 -4.14 -14.51
N ILE A 61 20.70 -3.90 -14.47
CA ILE A 61 19.88 -4.07 -13.26
C ILE A 61 19.82 -5.56 -12.88
N ASP A 62 19.53 -6.44 -13.82
CA ASP A 62 19.47 -7.90 -13.58
C ASP A 62 20.82 -8.46 -13.10
N SER A 63 21.92 -8.03 -13.73
CA SER A 63 23.27 -8.44 -13.34
C SER A 63 23.65 -7.96 -11.93
N ARG A 64 23.24 -6.73 -11.56
CA ARG A 64 23.45 -6.18 -10.20
C ARG A 64 22.62 -6.94 -9.16
N TRP A 65 21.39 -7.30 -9.48
CA TRP A 65 20.55 -8.10 -8.59
C TRP A 65 21.09 -9.51 -8.36
N GLN A 66 21.62 -10.15 -9.39
CA GLN A 66 22.31 -11.45 -9.24
C GLN A 66 23.52 -11.33 -8.31
N LEU A 67 24.34 -10.29 -8.47
CA LEU A 67 25.51 -10.05 -7.61
C LEU A 67 25.10 -9.76 -6.16
N ILE A 68 24.09 -8.92 -5.94
CA ILE A 68 23.55 -8.63 -4.61
C ILE A 68 23.02 -9.92 -3.96
N THR A 69 22.28 -10.74 -4.70
CA THR A 69 21.75 -12.02 -4.22
C THR A 69 22.88 -12.97 -3.83
N GLN A 70 23.91 -13.09 -4.66
CA GLN A 70 25.09 -13.91 -4.35
C GLN A 70 25.80 -13.40 -3.08
N ARG A 71 26.03 -12.08 -2.98
CA ARG A 71 26.68 -11.48 -1.81
C ARG A 71 25.89 -11.69 -0.53
N ILE A 72 24.57 -11.54 -0.60
CA ILE A 72 23.67 -11.80 0.51
C ILE A 72 23.79 -13.28 0.91
N ALA A 73 23.76 -14.22 -0.05
CA ALA A 73 23.93 -15.65 0.21
C ALA A 73 25.29 -16.03 0.82
N GLU A 74 26.35 -15.29 0.49
CA GLU A 74 27.69 -15.47 1.06
C GLU A 74 27.81 -15.00 2.52
N LEU A 75 26.85 -14.20 3.02
CA LEU A 75 26.90 -13.67 4.38
C LEU A 75 26.82 -14.80 5.43
N PRO A 76 27.60 -14.71 6.53
CA PRO A 76 27.68 -15.76 7.54
C PRO A 76 26.32 -16.08 8.21
N GLN A 77 25.45 -15.07 8.40
CA GLN A 77 24.10 -15.27 8.93
C GLN A 77 23.19 -16.11 8.03
N MET A 78 23.41 -16.15 6.71
CA MET A 78 22.69 -17.03 5.79
C MET A 78 23.28 -18.42 5.73
N ARG A 79 24.60 -18.56 5.95
CA ARG A 79 25.28 -19.85 6.07
C ARG A 79 24.87 -20.59 7.36
N LEU A 80 24.58 -19.86 8.45
CA LEU A 80 24.04 -20.47 9.67
C LEU A 80 22.60 -20.96 9.50
N ALA A 81 21.79 -20.31 8.66
CA ALA A 81 20.45 -20.79 8.31
C ALA A 81 20.50 -22.11 7.50
N SER A 82 21.59 -22.37 6.75
CA SER A 82 21.80 -23.64 6.04
C SER A 82 22.52 -24.71 6.87
N VAL A 83 23.38 -24.32 7.82
CA VAL A 83 24.17 -25.25 8.66
C VAL A 83 23.42 -25.67 9.94
N GLY A 84 22.43 -24.90 10.41
CA GLY A 84 21.52 -25.33 11.49
C GLY A 84 20.52 -26.42 11.07
N GLY A 85 20.49 -26.78 9.78
CA GLY A 85 19.68 -27.85 9.21
C GLY A 85 20.47 -29.16 9.17
N ASN A 86 20.40 -29.90 10.28
CA ASN A 86 20.68 -31.32 10.47
C ASN A 86 21.09 -32.12 9.20
N VAL A 87 22.24 -32.80 9.29
CA VAL A 87 22.48 -34.06 8.58
C VAL A 87 21.28 -34.98 8.87
N GLY A 88 20.46 -35.25 7.85
CA GLY A 88 19.27 -36.08 7.99
C GLY A 88 18.18 -35.70 7.00
N ASP A 89 18.20 -36.41 5.86
CA ASP A 89 17.07 -36.75 4.99
C ASP A 89 16.08 -35.64 4.61
N GLY A 90 16.25 -35.14 3.38
CA GLY A 90 15.18 -35.18 2.39
C GLY A 90 13.83 -34.58 2.79
N LYS A 91 13.79 -33.36 3.33
CA LYS A 91 12.59 -32.51 3.20
C LYS A 91 12.97 -31.04 3.36
N ALA A 92 12.86 -30.28 2.28
CA ALA A 92 12.97 -28.82 2.29
C ALA A 92 12.00 -28.25 3.35
N LYS A 93 12.54 -27.80 4.48
CA LYS A 93 11.77 -27.10 5.52
C LYS A 93 11.49 -25.69 5.02
N SER A 94 10.21 -25.35 4.98
CA SER A 94 9.64 -24.05 4.60
C SER A 94 10.37 -22.88 5.26
N PRO A 95 10.45 -21.72 4.59
CA PRO A 95 11.17 -20.56 5.11
C PRO A 95 10.56 -20.14 6.45
N ALA A 96 11.44 -19.81 7.40
CA ALA A 96 11.08 -19.37 8.74
C ALA A 96 10.07 -18.20 8.65
N VAL A 97 8.84 -18.48 9.04
CA VAL A 97 7.77 -17.50 9.13
C VAL A 97 8.15 -16.55 10.26
N ILE A 98 8.39 -15.27 9.95
CA ILE A 98 8.57 -14.21 10.93
C ILE A 98 7.25 -14.10 11.72
N HIS A 99 7.20 -14.68 12.91
CA HIS A 99 5.96 -14.80 13.68
C HIS A 99 5.50 -13.52 14.39
N ARG A 100 6.28 -12.44 14.36
CA ARG A 100 5.88 -11.15 14.95
C ARG A 100 6.70 -10.02 14.35
N LEU A 101 6.06 -9.17 13.53
CA LEU A 101 6.44 -7.77 13.53
C LEU A 101 5.84 -7.17 14.81
N GLU A 102 6.66 -6.63 15.71
CA GLU A 102 6.19 -5.92 16.91
C GLU A 102 5.39 -4.66 16.59
N ARG A 103 5.38 -4.28 15.31
CA ARG A 103 4.61 -3.18 14.76
C ARG A 103 3.60 -3.76 13.77
N PRO A 104 2.28 -3.66 14.03
CA PRO A 104 1.31 -4.08 13.04
C PRO A 104 1.59 -3.29 11.75
N PRO A 105 1.68 -3.94 10.57
CA PRO A 105 1.77 -3.21 9.32
C PRO A 105 0.55 -2.30 9.26
N TYR A 106 0.79 -0.99 9.16
CA TYR A 106 -0.25 0.00 8.96
C TYR A 106 -1.12 -0.49 7.81
N GLY A 107 -2.41 -0.68 8.09
CA GLY A 107 -3.31 -1.45 7.24
C GLY A 107 -3.55 -0.77 5.91
N VAL A 108 -2.64 -0.95 4.95
CA VAL A 108 -2.88 -0.76 3.52
C VAL A 108 -3.71 -1.93 3.02
N GLY A 109 -4.95 -2.00 3.51
CA GLY A 109 -5.98 -2.91 3.04
C GLY A 109 -7.13 -2.08 2.52
N LEU A 110 -7.54 -2.32 1.28
CA LEU A 110 -8.75 -1.76 0.66
C LEU A 110 -10.02 -1.99 1.53
N HIS A 111 -9.94 -2.91 2.49
CA HIS A 111 -10.97 -3.23 3.48
C HIS A 111 -11.09 -2.26 4.65
N ASN A 112 -10.14 -1.35 4.87
CA ASN A 112 -10.29 -0.30 5.89
C ASN A 112 -11.18 0.87 5.40
N ARG A 113 -11.52 0.88 4.10
CA ARG A 113 -12.25 1.97 3.43
C ARG A 113 -13.77 1.77 3.39
N GLY A 114 -14.35 1.21 4.45
CA GLY A 114 -15.77 0.81 4.46
C GLY A 114 -16.57 1.10 5.74
N GLY A 115 -16.03 1.82 6.72
CA GLY A 115 -16.75 2.11 7.97
C GLY A 115 -17.97 3.02 7.75
N ARG A 116 -19.19 2.47 7.87
CA ARG A 116 -20.52 3.10 7.75
C ARG A 116 -20.90 3.65 6.37
N ARG A 117 -20.05 4.42 5.67
CA ARG A 117 -20.43 5.04 4.38
C ARG A 117 -20.60 3.99 3.26
N GLY A 118 -19.74 2.98 3.23
CA GLY A 118 -19.84 1.87 2.28
C GLY A 118 -21.14 1.06 2.46
N THR A 119 -21.54 0.82 3.71
CA THR A 119 -22.79 0.13 4.05
C THR A 119 -24.01 0.92 3.57
N VAL A 120 -24.02 2.25 3.75
CA VAL A 120 -25.12 3.11 3.29
C VAL A 120 -25.25 3.07 1.76
N ILE A 121 -24.13 3.12 1.03
CA ILE A 121 -24.14 3.06 -0.44
C ILE A 121 -24.64 1.69 -0.92
N ALA A 122 -24.17 0.59 -0.30
CA ALA A 122 -24.63 -0.75 -0.64
C ALA A 122 -26.15 -0.92 -0.40
N ILE A 123 -26.66 -0.45 0.75
CA ILE A 123 -28.09 -0.50 1.07
C ILE A 123 -28.89 0.35 0.06
N ALA A 124 -28.43 1.55 -0.27
CA ALA A 124 -29.10 2.42 -1.23
C ALA A 124 -29.20 1.79 -2.63
N LEU A 125 -28.11 1.14 -3.10
CA LEU A 125 -28.11 0.44 -4.38
C LEU A 125 -29.06 -0.76 -4.38
N VAL A 126 -29.07 -1.56 -3.31
CA VAL A 126 -30.00 -2.69 -3.17
C VAL A 126 -31.45 -2.21 -3.13
N ALA A 127 -31.75 -1.13 -2.41
CA ALA A 127 -33.09 -0.56 -2.34
C ALA A 127 -33.56 0.00 -3.69
N ALA A 128 -32.70 0.74 -4.40
CA ALA A 128 -33.01 1.25 -5.73
C ALA A 128 -33.27 0.11 -6.73
N PHE A 129 -32.47 -0.97 -6.66
CA PHE A 129 -32.67 -2.16 -7.49
C PHE A 129 -34.00 -2.87 -7.17
N ALA A 130 -34.31 -3.08 -5.90
CA ALA A 130 -35.56 -3.72 -5.48
C ALA A 130 -36.79 -2.89 -5.89
N LEU A 131 -36.74 -1.56 -5.73
CA LEU A 131 -37.81 -0.65 -6.16
C LEU A 131 -37.99 -0.67 -7.68
N GLY A 132 -36.90 -0.65 -8.45
CA GLY A 132 -36.94 -0.77 -9.91
C GLY A 132 -37.49 -2.11 -10.37
N TYR A 133 -37.12 -3.20 -9.70
CA TYR A 133 -37.63 -4.54 -9.98
C TYR A 133 -39.14 -4.63 -9.70
N LEU A 134 -39.60 -4.15 -8.54
CA LEU A 134 -41.04 -4.10 -8.23
C LEU A 134 -41.78 -3.25 -9.26
N ALA A 135 -41.37 -2.01 -9.50
CA ALA A 135 -42.02 -1.14 -10.49
C ALA A 135 -42.08 -1.79 -11.90
N GLY A 136 -41.04 -2.51 -12.29
CA GLY A 136 -41.02 -3.33 -13.50
C GLY A 136 -42.08 -4.45 -13.48
N THR A 137 -42.17 -5.22 -12.39
CA THR A 137 -43.17 -6.29 -12.25
C THR A 137 -44.62 -5.76 -12.25
N TRP A 138 -44.91 -4.66 -11.55
CA TRP A 138 -46.23 -4.03 -11.53
C TRP A 138 -46.61 -3.41 -12.89
N SER A 139 -45.64 -2.91 -13.65
CA SER A 139 -45.86 -2.41 -15.02
C SER A 139 -46.15 -3.55 -16.00
N VAL A 140 -45.51 -4.71 -15.82
CA VAL A 140 -45.79 -5.92 -16.61
C VAL A 140 -47.19 -6.47 -16.33
N ASP A 141 -47.64 -6.44 -15.07
CA ASP A 141 -48.99 -6.87 -14.69
C ASP A 141 -50.09 -5.87 -15.10
N GLY A 142 -49.75 -4.58 -15.22
CA GLY A 142 -50.68 -3.52 -15.68
C GLY A 142 -50.95 -3.50 -17.19
N VAL A 143 -50.15 -4.21 -18.00
CA VAL A 143 -50.29 -4.28 -19.47
C VAL A 143 -51.12 -5.51 -19.91
N LEU A 144 -51.55 -6.36 -18.98
CA LEU A 144 -52.40 -7.52 -19.24
C LEU A 144 -53.78 -7.41 -18.57
N LEU A 145 -54.53 -6.36 -18.89
CA LEU A 145 -56.00 -6.43 -18.87
C LEU A 145 -56.55 -5.82 -20.17
N PRO A 146 -57.41 -6.54 -20.91
CA PRO A 146 -58.06 -6.06 -22.14
C PRO A 146 -59.08 -4.95 -21.89
#